data_AF-A0A0H1RHK9-F1
#
_entry.id   AF-A0A0H1RHK9-F1
#
_cell.length_a   1.000
_cell.length_b   1.000
_cell.length_c   1.000
_cell.angle_alpha   90.00
_cell.angle_beta   90.00
_cell.angle_gamma   90.00
#
_symmetry.space_group_name_H-M   'P 1'
#
loop_
_entity.id
_entity.type
_entity.pdbx_description
1 polymer ?
#
loop_
_entity_poly.entity_id
_entity_poly.type
_entity_poly.pdbx_seq_one_letter_code
_entity_poly.pdbx_strand_id
1 'polypeptide(L)' 'MNDQVELVAQAIYEAEHGVCLWEGEPARHKERFREYARNAIELLDEDIGVLLLALQEANAGARLRRSKGSVRRDPN' A
#
# COMPACT_ATOMS: atom_id res chain seq x y z
N MET A 1 5.98 14.02 3.37
CA MET A 1 4.63 13.90 3.98
C MET A 1 3.63 13.27 3.01
N ASN A 2 3.56 13.70 1.74
CA ASN A 2 2.69 13.04 0.73
C ASN A 2 2.99 11.55 0.51
N ASP A 3 4.26 11.13 0.56
CA ASP A 3 4.60 9.71 0.32
C ASP A 3 4.13 8.76 1.43
N GLN A 4 4.07 9.25 2.67
CA GLN A 4 3.53 8.49 3.81
C GLN A 4 2.01 8.39 3.72
N VAL A 5 1.35 9.49 3.34
CA VAL A 5 -0.09 9.52 3.10
C VAL A 5 -0.48 8.52 2.01
N GLU A 6 0.28 8.44 0.91
CA GLU A 6 0.02 7.47 -0.16
C GLU A 6 0.23 6.02 0.27
N LEU A 7 1.30 5.73 1.02
CA LEU A 7 1.55 4.38 1.57
C LEU A 7 0.43 3.91 2.49
N VAL A 8 -0.03 4.77 3.39
CA VAL A 8 -1.11 4.45 4.31
C VAL A 8 -2.44 4.36 3.55
N ALA A 9 -2.71 5.25 2.59
CA ALA A 9 -3.94 5.22 1.79
C ALA A 9 -4.05 3.93 0.96
N GLN A 10 -2.96 3.55 0.30
CA GLN A 10 -2.87 2.28 -0.43
C GLN A 10 -3.09 1.09 0.50
N ALA A 11 -2.45 1.09 1.68
CA ALA A 11 -2.61 -0.01 2.63
C ALA A 11 -4.04 -0.16 3.16
N ILE A 12 -4.71 0.94 3.47
CA ILE A 12 -6.13 0.94 3.89
C ILE A 12 -7.01 0.39 2.76
N TYR A 13 -6.79 0.87 1.53
CA TYR A 13 -7.56 0.41 0.37
C TYR A 13 -7.35 -1.08 0.09
N GLU A 14 -6.11 -1.56 0.09
CA GLU A 14 -5.77 -2.97 -0.12
C GLU A 14 -6.31 -3.86 1.01
N ALA A 15 -6.31 -3.39 2.26
CA ALA A 15 -6.91 -4.13 3.37
C ALA A 15 -8.44 -4.28 3.23
N GLU A 16 -9.12 -3.24 2.73
CA GLU A 16 -10.57 -3.23 2.55
C GLU A 16 -11.01 -3.97 1.28
N HIS A 17 -10.22 -3.91 0.20
CA HIS A 17 -10.60 -4.40 -1.14
C HIS A 17 -9.81 -5.63 -1.60
N GLY A 18 -8.79 -6.07 -0.85
CA GLY A 18 -8.02 -7.28 -1.10
C GLY A 18 -7.15 -7.20 -2.37
N VAL A 19 -7.67 -7.75 -3.48
CA VAL A 19 -6.91 -7.93 -4.74
C VAL A 19 -7.05 -6.74 -5.70
N CYS A 20 -7.82 -5.71 -5.33
CA CYS A 20 -8.01 -4.55 -6.19
C CYS A 20 -6.74 -3.71 -6.30
N LEU A 21 -6.44 -3.28 -7.53
CA LEU A 21 -5.23 -2.51 -7.82
C LEU A 21 -5.45 -1.03 -7.51
N TRP A 22 -4.81 -0.56 -6.44
CA TRP A 22 -4.75 0.86 -6.08
C TRP A 22 -4.43 1.75 -7.30
N GLU A 23 -3.49 1.36 -8.15
CA GLU A 23 -3.10 2.14 -9.34
C GLU A 23 -4.26 2.42 -10.31
N GLY A 24 -5.22 1.50 -10.44
CA GLY A 24 -6.35 1.61 -11.37
C GLY A 24 -7.53 2.44 -10.86
N GLU A 25 -7.53 2.82 -9.60
CA GLU A 25 -8.68 3.49 -8.98
C GLU A 25 -8.87 4.95 -9.43
N PRO A 26 -10.12 5.43 -9.56
CA PRO A 26 -10.41 6.82 -9.86
C PRO A 26 -9.79 7.75 -8.82
N ALA A 27 -9.25 8.89 -9.27
CA ALA A 27 -8.61 9.87 -8.39
C ALA A 27 -9.52 10.35 -7.25
N ARG A 28 -10.84 10.42 -7.47
CA ARG A 28 -11.84 10.76 -6.44
C ARG A 28 -11.94 9.71 -5.34
N HIS A 29 -11.79 8.44 -5.68
CA HIS A 29 -11.80 7.35 -4.72
C HIS A 29 -10.50 7.37 -3.91
N LYS A 30 -9.36 7.54 -4.58
CA LYS A 30 -8.04 7.68 -3.95
C LYS A 30 -7.98 8.85 -2.96
N GLU A 31 -8.56 10.00 -3.29
CA GLU A 31 -8.53 11.17 -2.38
C GLU A 31 -9.21 10.89 -1.05
N ARG A 32 -10.29 10.09 -1.04
CA ARG A 32 -10.97 9.69 0.18
C ARG A 32 -10.08 8.83 1.09
N PHE A 33 -9.33 7.91 0.50
CA PHE A 33 -8.36 7.09 1.24
C PHE A 33 -7.13 7.90 1.69
N ARG A 34 -6.71 8.92 0.93
CA ARG A 34 -5.69 9.88 1.38
C ARG A 34 -6.16 10.67 2.59
N GLU A 35 -7.44 11.03 2.64
CA GLU A 35 -8.03 11.70 3.79
C GLU A 35 -8.05 10.79 5.02
N TYR A 36 -8.39 9.51 4.85
CA TYR A 36 -8.26 8.51 5.92
C TYR A 36 -6.82 8.32 6.38
N ALA A 37 -5.87 8.31 5.46
CA ALA A 37 -4.46 8.23 5.78
C ALA A 37 -3.98 9.47 6.55
N ARG A 38 -4.38 10.68 6.15
CA ARG A 38 -4.07 11.92 6.89
C ARG A 38 -4.63 11.87 8.30
N ASN A 39 -5.90 11.47 8.46
CA ASN A 39 -6.54 11.36 9.77
C ASN A 39 -5.88 10.28 10.64
N ALA A 40 -5.50 9.13 10.06
CA ALA A 40 -4.77 8.09 10.78
C ALA A 40 -3.39 8.57 11.22
N ILE A 41 -2.69 9.34 10.37
CA ILE A 41 -1.41 9.93 10.72
C ILE A 41 -1.53 10.93 11.86
N GLU A 42 -2.55 11.79 11.79
CA GLU A 42 -2.82 12.77 12.84
C GLU A 42 -3.28 12.13 14.15
N LEU A 43 -4.04 11.03 14.09
CA LEU A 43 -4.53 10.31 15.28
C LEU A 43 -3.43 9.47 15.96
N LEU A 44 -2.47 8.95 15.19
CA LEU A 44 -1.39 8.09 15.69
C LEU A 44 -0.14 8.87 16.11
N ASP A 45 0.00 10.13 15.67
CA ASP A 45 1.10 11.05 16.03
C ASP A 45 2.48 10.34 16.09
N GLU A 46 3.11 10.22 17.27
CA GLU A 46 4.42 9.57 17.43
C GLU A 46 4.41 8.03 17.22
N ASP A 47 3.27 7.35 17.38
CA ASP A 47 3.13 5.88 17.23
C ASP A 47 3.06 5.43 15.76
N ILE A 48 3.00 6.37 14.82
CA ILE A 48 2.97 6.04 13.38
C ILE A 48 4.25 5.35 12.88
N GLY A 49 5.37 5.49 13.59
CA GLY A 49 6.65 4.91 13.19
C GLY A 49 6.58 3.39 13.02
N VAL A 50 5.88 2.70 13.93
CA VAL A 50 5.71 1.23 13.88
C VAL A 50 4.80 0.83 12.72
N LEU A 51 3.72 1.58 12.49
CA LEU A 51 2.79 1.32 11.39
C LEU A 51 3.48 1.51 10.03
N LEU A 52 4.24 2.59 9.86
CA LEU A 52 4.96 2.88 8.61
C LEU A 52 6.02 1.82 8.31
N LEU A 53 6.76 1.38 9.33
CA LEU A 53 7.77 0.34 9.16
C LEU A 53 7.13 -0.99 8.70
N ALA A 54 6.05 -1.41 9.35
CA ALA A 54 5.32 -2.64 8.98
C ALA A 54 4.76 -2.57 7.54
N LEU A 55 4.24 -1.41 7.12
CA LEU A 55 3.73 -1.21 5.76
C LEU A 55 4.85 -1.22 4.71
N GLN A 56 5.99 -0.61 5.01
CA GLN A 56 7.16 -0.65 4.12
C GLN A 56 7.69 -2.08 3.94
N GLU A 57 7.76 -2.86 5.02
CA GLU A 57 8.18 -4.27 4.96
C GLU A 57 7.18 -5.14 4.16
N ALA A 58 5.87 -4.95 4.38
CA ALA A 58 4.84 -5.67 3.64
C ALA A 58 4.91 -5.37 2.12
N ASN A 59 5.10 -4.11 1.75
CA ASN A 59 5.20 -3.69 0.35
C ASN A 59 6.53 -4.13 -0.29
N ALA A 60 7.64 -4.13 0.47
CA ALA A 60 8.92 -4.68 0.02
C ALA A 60 8.86 -6.20 -0.21
N GLY A 61 8.16 -6.94 0.66
CA GLY A 61 7.89 -8.37 0.50
C GLY A 61 7.02 -8.67 -0.73
N ALA A 62 6.00 -7.85 -0.99
CA ALA A 62 5.16 -7.96 -2.18
C ALA A 62 5.96 -7.82 -3.49
N ARG A 63 6.92 -6.89 -3.55
CA ARG A 63 7.82 -6.71 -4.71
C ARG A 63 8.73 -7.92 -4.93
N LEU A 64 9.23 -8.53 -3.85
CA LEU A 64 10.12 -9.71 -3.91
C LEU A 64 9.40 -11.01 -4.32
N ARG A 65 8.10 -11.14 -4.02
CA ARG A 65 7.28 -12.25 -4.53
C ARG A 65 6.92 -12.08 -6.00
N ARG A 66 6.77 -10.83 -6.46
CA ARG A 66 6.51 -10.51 -7.87
C ARG A 66 7.72 -10.78 -8.77
N SER A 67 8.95 -10.64 -8.28
CA SER A 67 10.18 -10.94 -9.03
C SER A 67 10.55 -12.42 -9.11
N LYS A 68 10.04 -13.27 -8.20
CA LYS A 68 10.27 -14.73 -8.23
C LYS A 68 9.27 -15.52 -9.10
N GLY A 69 8.28 -14.85 -9.72
CA GLY A 69 7.24 -15.49 -10.55
C GLY A 69 7.59 -15.70 -12.03
N SER A 70 8.71 -15.14 -12.53
CA SER A 70 9.06 -15.20 -13.96
C SER A 70 10.37 -15.98 -14.19
N VAL A 71 10.40 -17.27 -13.86
CA VAL A 71 11.42 -18.19 -14.39
C VAL A 71 10.79 -19.50 -14.84
N ARG A 72 10.65 -19.58 -16.18
CA ARG A 72 10.72 -20.75 -17.07
C ARG A 72 9.61 -21.80 -16.98
N ARG A 73 8.95 -21.97 -18.13
CA ARG A 73 8.90 -23.27 -18.81
C ARG A 73 8.72 -23.06 -20.31
N ASP A 74 9.82 -23.20 -21.05
CA ASP A 74 9.78 -23.43 -22.50
C ASP A 74 9.15 -24.82 -22.75
N PRO A 75 8.17 -24.97 -23.64
CA PRO A 75 7.75 -26.29 -24.10
C PRO A 75 8.62 -26.71 -25.29
N ASN A 76 9.16 -27.93 -25.16
CA ASN A 76 9.74 -28.74 -26.23
C ASN A 76 8.70 -29.10 -27.29
#